data_AF-A0AAW8SSG0-F1
#
_entry.id   AF-A0AAW8SSG0-F1
#
_cell.length_a   1.000
_cell.length_b   1.000
_cell.length_c   1.000
_cell.angle_alpha   90.00
_cell.angle_beta   90.00
_cell.angle_gamma   90.00
#
_symmetry.space_group_name_H-M   'P 1'
#
loop_
_entity.id
_entity.type
_entity.pdbx_description
1 polymer ?
#
loop_
_entity_poly.entity_id
_entity_poly.type
_entity_poly.pdbx_seq_one_letter_code
_entity_poly.pdbx_strand_id
1 'polypeptide(L)'
;MIWQFIARKKCQRQLELIGLVKEEMYTVTEMAKQIKVSRRTILRYLKDLQQKGYVIKEREWHLNYQNKKSYSELYRMLLMTDPRFQLFRQFLWGQGSETVNYSKLKELNRQLIYLNLSADCKIGGLLGESGLIFLLQLRYLRDFYYFEEAEIFQQMEQYHQRSPMIPISKELFPDDKSLQAFIEKFELQSKFAPYFYFDYMRYHFQIFVDFYHCHKSYQTNLYHEVKQAGKIIGEVINWKNEVLENTFYVKLFDLFFGIHQGLPLTVFNLKWQKSVVSENYYHLSKELKRQLPLLNNCRVDELALAVKNILFVSHYTALTTAPNLESSLLIQEKFQPFLLSD
;
A
#
# COMPACT_ATOMS: atom_id res chain seq x y z
N MET A 1 -4.02 4.72 -5.94
CA MET A 1 -3.02 3.66 -6.23
C MET A 1 -1.70 4.06 -5.59
N ILE A 2 -0.79 3.13 -5.30
CA ILE A 2 0.43 3.47 -4.54
C ILE A 2 1.34 4.48 -5.26
N TRP A 3 1.28 4.56 -6.59
CA TRP A 3 2.21 5.32 -7.44
C TRP A 3 2.26 6.84 -7.26
N GLN A 4 1.25 7.43 -6.62
CA GLN A 4 1.16 8.89 -6.50
C GLN A 4 2.35 9.49 -5.76
N PHE A 5 2.90 8.81 -4.74
CA PHE A 5 4.02 9.35 -3.96
C PHE A 5 5.25 9.65 -4.83
N ILE A 6 5.44 8.91 -5.93
CA ILE A 6 6.58 9.05 -6.84
C ILE A 6 6.45 10.31 -7.71
N ALA A 7 5.22 10.69 -8.06
CA ALA A 7 4.98 11.76 -9.03
C ALA A 7 5.38 13.16 -8.49
N ARG A 8 5.50 14.15 -9.37
CA ARG A 8 5.71 15.54 -8.92
C ARG A 8 4.49 16.07 -8.17
N LYS A 9 4.70 17.03 -7.25
CA LYS A 9 3.63 17.68 -6.45
C LYS A 9 2.44 18.18 -7.28
N LYS A 10 2.66 18.68 -8.50
CA LYS A 10 1.57 19.08 -9.41
C LYS A 10 0.67 17.88 -9.78
N CYS A 11 1.29 16.78 -10.22
CA CYS A 11 0.56 15.56 -10.58
C CYS A 11 -0.15 14.97 -9.35
N GLN A 12 0.53 14.90 -8.19
CA GLN A 12 -0.08 14.46 -6.93
C GLN A 12 -1.36 15.22 -6.60
N ARG A 13 -1.32 16.56 -6.66
CA ARG A 13 -2.50 17.40 -6.39
C ARG A 13 -3.60 17.24 -7.44
N GLN A 14 -3.25 17.00 -8.69
CA GLN A 14 -4.22 16.69 -9.74
C GLN A 14 -4.90 15.32 -9.51
N LEU A 15 -4.14 14.32 -9.05
CA LEU A 15 -4.66 13.00 -8.68
C LEU A 15 -5.60 13.10 -7.47
N GLU A 16 -5.23 13.90 -6.45
CA GLU A 16 -6.13 14.20 -5.32
C GLU A 16 -7.41 14.89 -5.77
N LEU A 17 -7.31 15.87 -6.68
CA LEU A 17 -8.47 16.57 -7.21
C LEU A 17 -9.44 15.65 -7.94
N ILE A 18 -8.95 14.79 -8.84
CA ILE A 18 -9.84 13.85 -9.53
C ILE A 18 -10.43 12.81 -8.57
N GLY A 19 -9.75 12.50 -7.45
CA GLY A 19 -10.30 11.67 -6.38
C GLY A 19 -11.47 12.35 -5.67
N LEU A 20 -11.31 13.61 -5.25
CA LEU A 20 -12.38 14.40 -4.63
C LEU A 20 -13.59 14.55 -5.57
N VAL A 21 -13.33 14.89 -6.83
CA VAL A 21 -14.37 15.07 -7.87
C VAL A 21 -15.10 13.77 -8.19
N LYS A 22 -14.50 12.61 -7.90
CA LYS A 22 -15.13 11.30 -8.07
C LYS A 22 -16.07 10.96 -6.91
N GLU A 23 -15.67 11.27 -5.67
CA GLU A 23 -16.35 10.82 -4.46
C GLU A 23 -17.55 11.70 -4.08
N GLU A 24 -17.40 13.03 -4.12
CA GLU A 24 -18.43 13.96 -3.68
C GLU A 24 -18.43 15.27 -4.48
N MET A 25 -19.53 16.03 -4.38
CA MET A 25 -19.69 17.35 -4.96
C MET A 25 -19.04 18.42 -4.07
N TYR A 26 -17.71 18.56 -4.16
CA TYR A 26 -17.00 19.60 -3.41
C TYR A 26 -17.02 20.96 -4.12
N THR A 27 -17.21 22.02 -3.34
CA THR A 27 -16.88 23.38 -3.79
C THR A 27 -15.37 23.56 -3.91
N VAL A 28 -14.93 24.55 -4.69
CA VAL A 28 -13.51 24.93 -4.81
C VAL A 28 -12.89 25.27 -3.45
N THR A 29 -13.67 25.81 -2.53
CA THR A 29 -13.22 26.17 -1.19
C THR A 29 -12.98 24.93 -0.33
N GLU A 30 -13.86 23.93 -0.40
CA GLU A 30 -13.68 22.66 0.30
C GLU A 30 -12.52 21.85 -0.27
N MET A 31 -12.40 21.78 -1.60
CA MET A 31 -11.23 21.15 -2.25
C MET A 31 -9.92 21.81 -1.81
N ALA A 32 -9.90 23.14 -1.69
CA ALA A 32 -8.73 23.89 -1.22
C ALA A 32 -8.38 23.54 0.23
N LYS A 33 -9.39 23.40 1.11
CA LYS A 33 -9.21 23.00 2.51
C LYS A 33 -8.68 21.56 2.62
N GLN A 34 -9.29 20.62 1.90
CA GLN A 34 -8.92 19.20 1.90
C GLN A 34 -7.48 18.97 1.39
N ILE A 35 -7.13 19.59 0.25
CA ILE A 35 -5.79 19.44 -0.36
C ILE A 35 -4.75 20.35 0.32
N LYS A 36 -5.18 21.26 1.21
CA LYS A 36 -4.34 22.25 1.91
C LYS A 36 -3.56 23.15 0.93
N VAL A 37 -4.26 23.74 -0.03
CA VAL A 37 -3.70 24.69 -1.01
C VAL A 37 -4.66 25.86 -1.25
N SER A 38 -4.18 26.95 -1.87
CA SER A 38 -5.04 28.10 -2.18
C SER A 38 -6.11 27.77 -3.22
N ARG A 39 -7.28 28.42 -3.11
CA ARG A 39 -8.37 28.35 -4.11
C ARG A 39 -7.88 28.65 -5.54
N ARG A 40 -6.95 29.61 -5.69
CA ARG A 40 -6.31 29.94 -6.98
C ARG A 40 -5.57 28.74 -7.57
N THR A 41 -4.89 27.96 -6.73
CA THR A 41 -4.17 26.76 -7.16
C THR A 41 -5.14 25.66 -7.60
N ILE A 42 -6.23 25.45 -6.86
CA ILE A 42 -7.30 24.50 -7.22
C ILE A 42 -7.89 24.86 -8.59
N LEU A 43 -8.30 26.11 -8.78
CA LEU A 43 -8.87 26.58 -10.05
C LEU A 43 -7.91 26.40 -11.23
N ARG A 44 -6.61 26.66 -11.03
CA ARG A 44 -5.60 26.42 -12.07
C ARG A 44 -5.53 24.95 -12.44
N TYR A 45 -5.51 24.04 -11.46
CA TYR A 45 -5.45 22.61 -11.75
C TYR A 45 -6.73 22.06 -12.36
N LEU A 46 -7.91 22.55 -11.94
CA LEU A 46 -9.19 22.18 -12.56
C LEU A 46 -9.27 22.66 -14.01
N LYS A 47 -8.80 23.88 -14.31
CA LYS A 47 -8.68 24.37 -15.69
C LYS A 47 -7.72 23.51 -16.53
N ASP A 48 -6.55 23.16 -15.99
CA ASP A 48 -5.61 22.25 -16.66
C ASP A 48 -6.25 20.88 -16.96
N LEU A 49 -7.02 20.33 -16.01
CA LEU A 49 -7.71 19.05 -16.16
C LEU A 49 -8.88 19.14 -17.16
N GLN A 50 -9.57 20.28 -17.20
CA GLN A 50 -10.67 20.55 -18.13
C GLN A 50 -10.17 20.67 -19.56
N GLN A 51 -9.04 21.36 -19.78
CA GLN A 51 -8.40 21.46 -21.08
C GLN A 51 -7.99 20.08 -21.63
N LYS A 52 -7.62 19.14 -20.74
CA LYS A 52 -7.35 17.74 -21.12
C LYS A 52 -8.61 16.90 -21.32
N GLY A 53 -9.79 17.47 -21.09
CA GLY A 53 -11.07 16.77 -21.15
C GLY A 53 -11.27 15.74 -20.04
N TYR A 54 -10.55 15.84 -18.92
CA TYR A 54 -10.66 14.89 -17.80
C TYR A 54 -11.76 15.25 -16.81
N VAL A 55 -12.02 16.54 -16.66
CA VAL A 55 -13.11 17.09 -15.84
C VAL A 55 -13.91 18.05 -16.69
N ILE A 56 -15.18 18.22 -16.34
CA ILE A 56 -16.06 19.24 -16.90
C ILE A 56 -16.68 20.03 -15.76
N LYS A 57 -17.05 21.28 -16.08
CA LYS A 57 -17.74 22.17 -15.15
C LYS A 57 -19.09 22.52 -15.76
N GLU A 58 -20.15 21.96 -15.19
CA GLU A 58 -21.51 22.42 -15.46
C GLU A 58 -21.93 23.33 -14.29
N ARG A 59 -22.81 22.84 -13.40
CA ARG A 59 -23.08 23.50 -12.11
C ARG A 59 -21.90 23.32 -11.15
N GLU A 60 -21.37 22.11 -11.12
CA GLU A 60 -20.25 21.70 -10.26
C GLU A 60 -19.17 21.02 -11.11
N TRP A 61 -18.03 20.72 -10.50
CA TRP A 61 -16.96 19.97 -11.17
C TRP A 61 -17.24 18.48 -11.07
N HIS A 62 -17.16 17.77 -12.19
CA HIS A 62 -17.31 16.32 -12.26
C HIS A 62 -16.33 15.71 -13.27
N LEU A 63 -16.06 14.42 -13.11
CA LEU A 63 -15.25 13.68 -14.08
C LEU A 63 -16.00 13.60 -15.41
N ASN A 64 -15.28 13.81 -16.51
CA ASN A 64 -15.86 13.69 -17.84
C ASN A 64 -15.91 12.22 -18.27
N TYR A 65 -17.01 11.54 -17.96
CA TYR A 65 -17.22 10.15 -18.35
C TYR A 65 -17.67 9.97 -19.80
N GLN A 66 -18.12 11.02 -20.49
CA GLN A 66 -18.58 10.95 -21.89
C GLN A 66 -17.45 10.53 -22.83
N ASN A 67 -16.20 10.85 -22.49
CA ASN A 67 -14.99 10.44 -23.22
C ASN A 67 -14.48 9.02 -22.87
N LYS A 68 -15.31 8.16 -22.26
CA LYS A 68 -15.01 6.77 -21.85
C LYS A 68 -13.65 6.60 -21.17
N LYS A 69 -13.54 7.08 -19.93
CA LYS A 69 -12.42 6.75 -19.05
C LYS A 69 -12.95 6.48 -17.65
N SER A 70 -12.70 5.29 -17.14
CA SER A 70 -12.89 5.00 -15.73
C SER A 70 -11.97 5.90 -14.88
N TYR A 71 -12.30 6.10 -13.61
CA TYR A 71 -11.41 6.81 -12.68
C TYR A 71 -9.98 6.24 -12.69
N SER A 72 -9.85 4.91 -12.72
CA SER A 72 -8.57 4.21 -12.77
C SER A 72 -7.77 4.56 -14.03
N GLU A 73 -8.42 4.65 -15.19
CA GLU A 73 -7.77 5.05 -16.44
C GLU A 73 -7.32 6.51 -16.42
N LEU A 74 -8.16 7.43 -15.93
CA LEU A 74 -7.77 8.83 -15.76
C LEU A 74 -6.56 8.98 -14.84
N TYR A 75 -6.56 8.24 -13.74
CA TYR A 75 -5.46 8.21 -12.78
C TYR A 75 -4.16 7.71 -13.44
N ARG A 76 -4.23 6.60 -14.19
CA ARG A 76 -3.09 6.05 -14.95
C ARG A 76 -2.57 7.06 -15.98
N MET A 77 -3.46 7.69 -16.74
CA MET A 77 -3.08 8.68 -17.76
C MET A 77 -2.35 9.87 -17.14
N LEU A 78 -2.86 10.42 -16.04
CA LEU A 78 -2.21 11.54 -15.36
C LEU A 78 -0.81 11.18 -14.88
N LEU A 79 -0.64 9.99 -14.28
CA LEU A 79 0.68 9.50 -13.87
C LEU A 79 1.61 9.29 -15.06
N MET A 80 1.12 8.71 -16.15
CA MET A 80 1.92 8.43 -17.34
C MET A 80 2.40 9.70 -18.04
N THR A 81 1.72 10.83 -17.84
CA THR A 81 2.21 12.14 -18.31
C THR A 81 3.18 12.83 -17.35
N ASP A 82 3.41 12.31 -16.13
CA ASP A 82 4.35 12.92 -15.19
C ASP A 82 5.80 12.49 -15.49
N PRO A 83 6.72 13.42 -15.80
CA PRO A 83 8.11 13.12 -16.12
C PRO A 83 8.88 12.40 -15.00
N ARG A 84 8.56 12.63 -13.73
CA ARG A 84 9.24 11.95 -12.62
C ARG A 84 8.76 10.51 -12.52
N PHE A 85 7.46 10.27 -12.68
CA PHE A 85 6.92 8.92 -12.76
C PHE A 85 7.44 8.16 -13.99
N GLN A 86 7.55 8.80 -15.16
CA GLN A 86 8.16 8.20 -16.35
C GLN A 86 9.62 7.80 -16.11
N LEU A 87 10.39 8.68 -15.46
CA LEU A 87 11.78 8.40 -15.09
C LEU A 87 11.86 7.22 -14.11
N PHE A 88 11.03 7.21 -13.07
CA PHE A 88 10.94 6.08 -12.15
C PHE A 88 10.65 4.77 -12.87
N ARG A 89 9.68 4.76 -13.81
CA ARG A 89 9.33 3.58 -14.58
C ARG A 89 10.53 3.04 -15.36
N GLN A 90 11.34 3.91 -15.96
CA GLN A 90 12.56 3.48 -16.67
C GLN A 90 13.50 2.72 -15.72
N PHE A 91 13.80 3.29 -14.55
CA PHE A 91 14.65 2.62 -13.56
C PHE A 91 14.02 1.36 -12.97
N LEU A 92 12.69 1.33 -12.77
CA LEU A 92 11.97 0.15 -12.30
C LEU A 92 12.19 -1.06 -13.23
N TRP A 93 12.37 -0.82 -14.52
CA TRP A 93 12.57 -1.84 -15.55
C TRP A 93 14.02 -1.94 -16.05
N GLY A 94 15.00 -1.38 -15.34
CA GLY A 94 16.41 -1.47 -15.75
C GLY A 94 16.74 -0.70 -17.05
N GLN A 95 15.90 0.27 -17.42
CA GLN A 95 15.99 1.05 -18.65
C GLN A 95 16.46 2.49 -18.40
N GLY A 96 17.03 2.77 -17.22
CA GLY A 96 17.65 4.05 -16.90
C GLY A 96 18.84 4.33 -17.80
N SER A 97 19.08 5.61 -18.11
CA SER A 97 20.21 6.04 -18.94
C SER A 97 21.26 6.78 -18.12
N GLU A 98 22.54 6.56 -18.45
CA GLU A 98 23.67 7.32 -17.90
C GLU A 98 23.58 8.83 -18.18
N THR A 99 22.83 9.22 -19.21
CA THR A 99 22.66 10.62 -19.63
C THR A 99 21.57 11.37 -18.86
N VAL A 100 20.88 10.71 -17.90
CA VAL A 100 19.84 11.35 -17.10
C VAL A 100 20.42 12.51 -16.29
N ASN A 101 19.78 13.67 -16.39
CA ASN A 101 20.19 14.87 -15.65
C ASN A 101 20.21 14.62 -14.12
N TYR A 102 21.35 14.92 -13.49
CA TYR A 102 21.58 14.71 -12.06
C TYR A 102 20.51 15.32 -11.15
N SER A 103 20.00 16.52 -11.47
CA SER A 103 18.95 17.16 -10.66
C SER A 103 17.64 16.36 -10.65
N LYS A 104 17.25 15.78 -11.81
CA LYS A 104 16.05 14.94 -11.93
C LYS A 104 16.22 13.64 -11.16
N LEU A 105 17.40 13.02 -11.24
CA LEU A 105 17.72 11.80 -10.49
C LEU A 105 17.71 12.06 -8.98
N LYS A 106 18.33 13.16 -8.53
CA LYS A 106 18.33 13.57 -7.12
C LYS A 106 16.92 13.79 -6.58
N GLU A 107 16.03 14.39 -7.37
CA GLU A 107 14.62 14.54 -7.00
C GLU A 107 13.86 13.21 -6.91
N LEU A 108 14.13 12.28 -7.82
CA LEU A 108 13.57 10.93 -7.77
C LEU A 108 14.04 10.18 -6.52
N ASN A 109 15.36 10.18 -6.26
CA ASN A 109 15.95 9.50 -5.10
C ASN A 109 15.46 10.06 -3.76
N ARG A 110 15.14 11.36 -3.70
CA ARG A 110 14.46 11.95 -2.51
C ARG A 110 13.09 11.34 -2.22
N GLN A 111 12.39 10.80 -3.22
CA GLN A 111 11.13 10.08 -3.00
C GLN A 111 11.38 8.58 -2.74
N LEU A 112 12.33 7.97 -3.47
CA LEU A 112 12.63 6.54 -3.33
C LEU A 112 13.24 6.17 -1.98
N ILE A 113 13.91 7.10 -1.30
CA ILE A 113 14.49 6.85 0.03
C ILE A 113 13.43 6.43 1.06
N TYR A 114 12.17 6.88 0.92
CA TYR A 114 11.07 6.46 1.80
C TYR A 114 10.68 4.99 1.61
N LEU A 115 11.06 4.39 0.48
CA LEU A 115 10.96 2.97 0.21
C LEU A 115 12.28 2.23 0.45
N ASN A 116 13.30 2.87 1.02
CA ASN A 116 14.67 2.32 1.09
C ASN A 116 15.21 1.92 -0.30
N LEU A 117 14.86 2.70 -1.33
CA LEU A 117 15.32 2.50 -2.70
C LEU A 117 16.12 3.71 -3.20
N SER A 118 16.94 3.49 -4.22
CA SER A 118 17.56 4.55 -5.01
C SER A 118 17.70 4.14 -6.47
N ALA A 119 17.45 5.06 -7.40
CA ALA A 119 17.79 4.88 -8.81
C ALA A 119 19.28 5.12 -9.03
N ASP A 120 19.91 4.21 -9.78
CA ASP A 120 21.33 4.27 -10.13
C ASP A 120 21.51 4.22 -11.65
N CYS A 121 22.20 5.24 -12.18
CA CYS A 121 22.41 5.39 -13.61
C CYS A 121 23.39 4.37 -14.20
N LYS A 122 24.36 3.85 -13.43
CA LYS A 122 25.38 2.93 -13.94
C LYS A 122 24.79 1.56 -14.24
N ILE A 123 23.90 1.08 -13.37
CA ILE A 123 23.18 -0.18 -13.61
C ILE A 123 21.87 0.02 -14.39
N GLY A 124 21.46 1.27 -14.63
CA GLY A 124 20.19 1.60 -15.27
C GLY A 124 18.95 1.21 -14.46
N GLY A 125 19.11 0.82 -13.20
CA GLY A 125 18.09 0.16 -12.37
C GLY A 125 17.86 0.80 -11.00
N LEU A 126 16.96 0.20 -10.24
CA LEU A 126 16.79 0.51 -8.82
C LEU A 126 17.76 -0.34 -7.97
N LEU A 127 18.34 0.29 -6.96
CA LEU A 127 19.08 -0.35 -5.87
C LEU A 127 18.20 -0.40 -4.62
N GLY A 128 18.32 -1.48 -3.86
CA GLY A 128 17.62 -1.72 -2.60
C GLY A 128 17.18 -3.18 -2.48
N GLU A 129 16.18 -3.44 -1.64
CA GLU A 129 15.68 -4.79 -1.40
C GLU A 129 15.05 -5.40 -2.67
N SER A 130 15.56 -6.56 -3.09
CA SER A 130 15.17 -7.19 -4.35
C SER A 130 13.68 -7.58 -4.37
N GLY A 131 13.18 -8.08 -3.24
CA GLY A 131 11.76 -8.43 -3.07
C GLY A 131 10.83 -7.22 -3.21
N LEU A 132 11.28 -6.04 -2.76
CA LEU A 132 10.52 -4.81 -2.91
C LEU A 132 10.47 -4.35 -4.37
N ILE A 133 11.59 -4.37 -5.08
CA ILE A 133 11.63 -4.01 -6.51
C ILE A 133 10.72 -4.94 -7.32
N PHE A 134 10.78 -6.25 -7.05
CA PHE A 134 9.93 -7.24 -7.69
C PHE A 134 8.44 -7.01 -7.40
N LEU A 135 8.09 -6.72 -6.13
CA LEU A 135 6.73 -6.37 -5.74
C LEU A 135 6.23 -5.11 -6.47
N LEU A 136 7.07 -4.08 -6.62
CA LEU A 136 6.71 -2.87 -7.36
C LEU A 136 6.50 -3.18 -8.85
N GLN A 137 7.31 -4.02 -9.46
CA GLN A 137 7.12 -4.46 -10.85
C GLN A 137 5.80 -5.21 -11.03
N LEU A 138 5.50 -6.20 -10.18
CA LEU A 138 4.22 -6.90 -10.16
C LEU A 138 3.04 -5.96 -10.01
N ARG A 139 3.12 -5.07 -9.02
CA ARG A 139 2.08 -4.08 -8.78
C ARG A 139 1.91 -3.16 -9.98
N TYR A 140 2.98 -2.78 -10.67
CA TYR A 140 2.92 -1.92 -11.84
C TYR A 140 2.19 -2.61 -12.99
N LEU A 141 2.50 -3.90 -13.25
CA LEU A 141 1.80 -4.67 -14.27
C LEU A 141 0.29 -4.73 -13.98
N ARG A 142 -0.11 -5.09 -12.76
CA ARG A 142 -1.52 -5.10 -12.32
C ARG A 142 -2.20 -3.74 -12.44
N ASP A 143 -1.49 -2.69 -12.07
CA ASP A 143 -2.06 -1.36 -11.98
C ASP A 143 -2.14 -0.65 -13.33
N PHE A 144 -1.36 -1.04 -14.35
CA PHE A 144 -1.30 -0.34 -15.64
C PHE A 144 -1.70 -1.18 -16.86
N TYR A 145 -1.77 -2.50 -16.72
CA TYR A 145 -2.13 -3.42 -17.81
C TYR A 145 -3.38 -4.21 -17.42
N TYR A 146 -4.07 -4.72 -18.44
CA TYR A 146 -5.25 -5.56 -18.31
C TYR A 146 -4.86 -7.01 -18.59
N PHE A 147 -3.91 -7.52 -17.79
CA PHE A 147 -3.44 -8.89 -17.87
C PHE A 147 -4.13 -9.78 -16.84
N GLU A 148 -4.30 -11.04 -17.17
CA GLU A 148 -4.68 -12.07 -16.19
C GLU A 148 -3.52 -12.38 -15.23
N GLU A 149 -3.81 -13.02 -14.09
CA GLU A 149 -2.78 -13.32 -13.08
C GLU A 149 -1.65 -14.19 -13.65
N ALA A 150 -2.00 -15.22 -14.43
CA ALA A 150 -1.03 -16.11 -15.07
C ALA A 150 -0.11 -15.34 -16.05
N GLU A 151 -0.69 -14.46 -16.87
CA GLU A 151 0.06 -13.64 -17.82
C GLU A 151 1.05 -12.70 -17.12
N ILE A 152 0.65 -12.11 -15.99
CA ILE A 152 1.53 -11.26 -15.19
C ILE A 152 2.72 -12.06 -14.68
N PHE A 153 2.49 -13.25 -14.15
CA PHE A 153 3.56 -14.09 -13.61
C PHE A 153 4.51 -14.55 -14.70
N GLN A 154 4.00 -15.03 -15.84
CA GLN A 154 4.81 -15.43 -16.98
C GLN A 154 5.69 -14.30 -17.51
N GLN A 155 5.14 -13.08 -17.66
CA GLN A 155 5.93 -11.92 -18.09
C GLN A 155 7.05 -11.58 -17.10
N MET A 156 6.77 -11.68 -15.80
CA MET A 156 7.77 -11.46 -14.75
C MET A 156 8.88 -12.51 -14.77
N GLU A 157 8.54 -13.79 -14.97
CA GLU A 157 9.54 -14.87 -15.08
C GLU A 157 10.43 -14.69 -16.31
N GLN A 158 9.84 -14.34 -17.46
CA GLN A 158 10.59 -14.06 -18.68
C GLN A 158 11.55 -12.88 -18.49
N TYR A 159 11.07 -11.80 -17.85
CA TYR A 159 11.90 -10.62 -17.58
C TYR A 159 13.07 -10.93 -16.64
N HIS A 160 12.85 -11.77 -15.62
CA HIS A 160 13.86 -12.13 -14.62
C HIS A 160 14.63 -13.43 -14.89
N GLN A 161 14.48 -14.02 -16.09
CA GLN A 161 15.03 -15.34 -16.42
C GLN A 161 16.54 -15.45 -16.11
N ARG A 162 17.30 -14.36 -16.29
CA ARG A 162 18.76 -14.29 -16.07
C ARG A 162 19.15 -13.59 -14.77
N SER A 163 18.19 -13.07 -14.02
CA SER A 163 18.47 -12.32 -12.79
C SER A 163 18.73 -13.26 -11.62
N PRO A 164 19.80 -13.08 -10.84
CA PRO A 164 19.91 -13.72 -9.54
C PRO A 164 18.81 -13.14 -8.63
N MET A 165 18.08 -14.01 -7.94
CA MET A 165 17.04 -13.62 -6.98
C MET A 165 17.43 -14.19 -5.62
N ILE A 166 17.32 -13.38 -4.58
CA ILE A 166 17.52 -13.85 -3.21
C ILE A 166 16.38 -14.83 -2.91
N PRO A 167 16.65 -16.06 -2.44
CA PRO A 167 15.57 -16.97 -2.06
C PRO A 167 14.85 -16.42 -0.83
N ILE A 168 13.53 -16.56 -0.82
CA ILE A 168 12.73 -16.27 0.37
C ILE A 168 13.05 -17.30 1.46
N SER A 169 13.17 -16.85 2.71
CA SER A 169 13.41 -17.75 3.84
C SER A 169 12.34 -18.83 3.93
N LYS A 170 12.76 -20.10 3.99
CA LYS A 170 11.85 -21.23 4.17
C LYS A 170 11.07 -21.15 5.49
N GLU A 171 11.61 -20.46 6.49
CA GLU A 171 10.93 -20.26 7.78
C GLU A 171 9.63 -19.46 7.66
N LEU A 172 9.44 -18.73 6.55
CA LEU A 172 8.20 -18.04 6.24
C LEU A 172 7.10 -18.98 5.73
N PHE A 173 7.41 -20.23 5.40
CA PHE A 173 6.45 -21.24 4.95
C PHE A 173 6.46 -22.44 5.92
N PRO A 174 5.60 -22.43 6.95
CA PRO A 174 5.51 -23.55 7.90
C PRO A 174 4.99 -24.84 7.24
N ASP A 175 4.20 -24.73 6.18
CA ASP A 175 3.75 -25.83 5.32
C ASP A 175 3.80 -25.38 3.85
N ASP A 176 4.44 -26.16 3.00
CA ASP A 176 4.63 -25.86 1.58
C ASP A 176 3.43 -26.27 0.72
N LYS A 177 2.43 -27.00 1.26
CA LYS A 177 1.29 -27.51 0.47
C LYS A 177 0.56 -26.43 -0.32
N SER A 178 0.25 -25.29 0.32
CA SER A 178 -0.46 -24.19 -0.35
C SER A 178 0.39 -23.54 -1.43
N LEU A 179 1.71 -23.46 -1.22
CA LEU A 179 2.65 -22.95 -2.22
C LEU A 179 2.76 -23.92 -3.41
N GLN A 180 2.83 -25.23 -3.16
CA GLN A 180 2.87 -26.24 -4.23
C GLN A 180 1.59 -26.24 -5.07
N ALA A 181 0.42 -26.21 -4.42
CA ALA A 181 -0.86 -26.09 -5.12
C ALA A 181 -0.93 -24.79 -5.96
N PHE A 182 -0.36 -23.69 -5.47
CA PHE A 182 -0.25 -22.45 -6.23
C PHE A 182 0.70 -22.57 -7.44
N ILE A 183 1.86 -23.21 -7.26
CA ILE A 183 2.82 -23.48 -8.35
C ILE A 183 2.15 -24.30 -9.45
N GLU A 184 1.46 -25.38 -9.09
CA GLU A 184 0.76 -26.26 -10.03
C GLU A 184 -0.37 -25.52 -10.76
N LYS A 185 -1.17 -24.74 -10.03
CA LYS A 185 -2.29 -23.98 -10.59
C LYS A 185 -1.86 -22.98 -11.68
N PHE A 186 -0.70 -22.36 -11.51
CA PHE A 186 -0.23 -21.30 -12.42
C PHE A 186 0.95 -21.74 -13.30
N GLU A 187 1.33 -23.02 -13.25
CA GLU A 187 2.45 -23.61 -14.00
C GLU A 187 3.76 -22.82 -13.84
N LEU A 188 4.06 -22.38 -12.62
CA LEU A 188 5.16 -21.45 -12.34
C LEU A 188 6.50 -22.17 -12.13
N GLN A 189 7.59 -21.46 -12.41
CA GLN A 189 8.91 -21.90 -11.99
C GLN A 189 9.08 -21.73 -10.48
N SER A 190 9.60 -22.76 -9.82
CA SER A 190 9.77 -22.80 -8.36
C SER A 190 10.60 -21.64 -7.80
N LYS A 191 11.52 -21.07 -8.59
CA LYS A 191 12.41 -19.99 -8.17
C LYS A 191 11.66 -18.71 -7.77
N PHE A 192 10.62 -18.33 -8.51
CA PHE A 192 9.90 -17.06 -8.28
C PHE A 192 8.53 -17.25 -7.62
N ALA A 193 8.04 -18.49 -7.60
CA ALA A 193 6.73 -18.83 -7.04
C ALA A 193 6.46 -18.27 -5.62
N PRO A 194 7.41 -18.27 -4.66
CA PRO A 194 7.18 -17.65 -3.36
C PRO A 194 6.78 -16.17 -3.45
N TYR A 195 7.41 -15.40 -4.34
CA TYR A 195 7.09 -13.97 -4.52
C TYR A 195 5.71 -13.77 -5.15
N PHE A 196 5.37 -14.57 -6.15
CA PHE A 196 4.06 -14.53 -6.78
C PHE A 196 2.96 -14.94 -5.81
N TYR A 197 3.20 -15.97 -5.00
CA TYR A 197 2.27 -16.42 -3.96
C TYR A 197 2.04 -15.31 -2.92
N PHE A 198 3.10 -14.63 -2.48
CA PHE A 198 2.98 -13.51 -1.55
C PHE A 198 2.15 -12.35 -2.09
N ASP A 199 2.37 -11.98 -3.36
CA ASP A 199 1.54 -10.97 -4.02
C ASP A 199 0.09 -11.45 -4.17
N TYR A 200 -0.11 -12.71 -4.54
CA TYR A 200 -1.42 -13.34 -4.69
C TYR A 200 -2.21 -13.29 -3.38
N MET A 201 -1.64 -13.74 -2.26
CA MET A 201 -2.35 -13.76 -0.97
C MET A 201 -2.83 -12.36 -0.54
N ARG A 202 -2.13 -11.27 -0.89
CA ARG A 202 -2.54 -9.90 -0.56
C ARG A 202 -3.86 -9.48 -1.21
N TYR A 203 -4.27 -10.13 -2.30
CA TYR A 203 -5.54 -9.86 -2.97
C TYR A 203 -6.63 -10.87 -2.62
N HIS A 204 -6.25 -12.03 -2.09
CA HIS A 204 -7.15 -13.13 -1.76
C HIS A 204 -7.21 -13.32 -0.24
N PHE A 205 -8.05 -12.51 0.41
CA PHE A 205 -8.10 -12.42 1.88
C PHE A 205 -8.29 -13.77 2.59
N GLN A 206 -9.13 -14.66 2.04
CA GLN A 206 -9.35 -15.99 2.63
C GLN A 206 -8.04 -16.80 2.69
N ILE A 207 -7.27 -16.81 1.61
CA ILE A 207 -5.99 -17.51 1.54
C ILE A 207 -5.01 -16.92 2.57
N PHE A 208 -5.03 -15.61 2.74
CA PHE A 208 -4.20 -14.94 3.74
C PHE A 208 -4.62 -15.29 5.18
N VAL A 209 -5.92 -15.43 5.46
CA VAL A 209 -6.45 -15.91 6.74
C VAL A 209 -6.02 -17.36 7.00
N ASP A 210 -6.14 -18.23 6.01
CA ASP A 210 -5.72 -19.63 6.11
C ASP A 210 -4.22 -19.74 6.36
N PHE A 211 -3.43 -18.88 5.72
CA PHE A 211 -1.99 -18.80 5.93
C PHE A 211 -1.64 -18.34 7.36
N TYR A 212 -2.34 -17.34 7.91
CA TYR A 212 -2.23 -16.99 9.32
C TYR A 212 -2.57 -18.17 10.25
N HIS A 213 -3.63 -18.92 9.96
CA HIS A 213 -4.03 -20.10 10.74
C HIS A 213 -3.00 -21.24 10.64
N CYS A 214 -2.33 -21.39 9.50
CA CYS A 214 -1.19 -22.28 9.38
C CYS A 214 -0.07 -21.88 10.35
N HIS A 215 0.36 -20.61 10.31
CA HIS A 215 1.38 -20.08 11.24
C HIS A 215 1.01 -20.23 12.73
N LYS A 216 -0.29 -20.10 13.05
CA LYS A 216 -0.85 -20.39 14.38
C LYS A 216 -0.74 -21.87 14.74
N SER A 217 -1.07 -22.77 13.83
CA SER A 217 -1.06 -24.22 14.10
C SER A 217 0.35 -24.74 14.35
N TYR A 218 1.32 -24.22 13.60
CA TYR A 218 2.73 -24.57 13.72
C TYR A 218 3.49 -23.77 14.79
N GLN A 219 2.84 -22.83 15.50
CA GLN A 219 3.44 -22.00 16.54
C GLN A 219 4.77 -21.33 16.09
N THR A 220 4.75 -20.73 14.90
CA THR A 220 5.95 -20.11 14.32
C THR A 220 6.41 -18.87 15.12
N ASN A 221 7.69 -18.49 14.99
CA ASN A 221 8.21 -17.25 15.59
C ASN A 221 7.39 -16.03 15.18
N LEU A 222 7.06 -15.91 13.88
CA LEU A 222 6.21 -14.84 13.35
C LEU A 222 4.84 -14.78 14.03
N TYR A 223 4.21 -15.94 14.29
CA TYR A 223 2.96 -16.01 15.02
C TYR A 223 3.10 -15.50 16.46
N HIS A 224 4.18 -15.88 17.15
CA HIS A 224 4.45 -15.43 18.51
C HIS A 224 4.71 -13.92 18.59
N GLU A 225 5.45 -13.36 17.63
CA GLU A 225 5.67 -11.91 17.52
C GLU A 225 4.35 -11.15 17.33
N VAL A 226 3.48 -11.64 16.45
CA VAL A 226 2.14 -11.07 16.23
C VAL A 226 1.28 -11.18 17.49
N LYS A 227 1.35 -12.31 18.20
CA LYS A 227 0.63 -12.49 19.47
C LYS A 227 1.13 -11.54 20.55
N GLN A 228 2.44 -11.36 20.68
CA GLN A 228 3.03 -10.41 21.63
C GLN A 228 2.64 -8.97 21.30
N ALA A 229 2.72 -8.58 20.02
CA ALA A 229 2.26 -7.27 19.56
C ALA A 229 0.76 -7.04 19.87
N GLY A 230 -0.09 -8.04 19.61
CA GLY A 230 -1.50 -7.96 19.93
C GLY A 230 -1.82 -7.89 21.42
N LYS A 231 -0.97 -8.47 22.29
CA LYS A 231 -1.10 -8.30 23.75
C LYS A 231 -0.83 -6.85 24.16
N ILE A 232 0.28 -6.27 23.70
CA ILE A 232 0.65 -4.87 23.98
C ILE A 232 -0.46 -3.92 23.50
N ILE A 233 -1.01 -4.16 22.32
CA ILE A 233 -2.11 -3.34 21.77
C ILE A 233 -3.43 -3.60 22.52
N GLY A 234 -3.69 -4.85 22.92
CA GLY A 234 -4.87 -5.26 23.68
C GLY A 234 -4.93 -4.73 25.12
N GLU A 235 -3.79 -4.38 25.72
CA GLU A 235 -3.77 -3.66 27.00
C GLU A 235 -4.45 -2.29 26.90
N VAL A 236 -4.46 -1.70 25.70
CA VAL A 236 -5.08 -0.39 25.41
C VAL A 236 -6.46 -0.55 24.76
N ILE A 237 -6.71 -1.67 24.06
CA ILE A 237 -7.90 -1.90 23.23
C ILE A 237 -8.65 -3.14 23.71
N ASN A 238 -9.88 -2.93 24.19
CA ASN A 238 -10.71 -4.02 24.70
C ASN A 238 -11.37 -4.80 23.55
N TRP A 239 -10.78 -5.95 23.20
CA TRP A 239 -11.30 -6.89 22.21
C TRP A 239 -12.58 -7.59 22.71
N LYS A 240 -13.75 -6.96 22.52
CA LYS A 240 -15.05 -7.57 22.92
C LYS A 240 -15.77 -8.30 21.80
N ASN A 241 -15.20 -8.33 20.60
CA ASN A 241 -15.80 -8.94 19.43
C ASN A 241 -14.74 -9.84 18.76
N GLU A 242 -15.06 -11.12 18.58
CA GLU A 242 -14.17 -12.12 17.98
C GLU A 242 -13.79 -11.78 16.53
N VAL A 243 -14.73 -11.24 15.74
CA VAL A 243 -14.47 -10.80 14.37
C VAL A 243 -13.48 -9.64 14.33
N LEU A 244 -13.64 -8.69 15.26
CA LEU A 244 -12.71 -7.57 15.41
C LEU A 244 -11.30 -8.08 15.76
N GLU A 245 -11.21 -8.93 16.78
CA GLU A 245 -9.93 -9.50 17.24
C GLU A 245 -9.25 -10.30 16.13
N ASN A 246 -9.98 -11.19 15.45
CA ASN A 246 -9.44 -12.01 14.38
C ASN A 246 -8.97 -11.15 13.19
N THR A 247 -9.79 -10.19 12.75
CA THR A 247 -9.42 -9.27 11.66
C THR A 247 -8.15 -8.49 12.02
N PHE A 248 -8.08 -8.01 13.25
CA PHE A 248 -6.92 -7.28 13.75
C PHE A 248 -5.66 -8.14 13.71
N TYR A 249 -5.70 -9.37 14.24
CA TYR A 249 -4.54 -10.26 14.23
C TYR A 249 -4.10 -10.64 12.82
N VAL A 250 -5.03 -10.90 11.90
CA VAL A 250 -4.70 -11.19 10.49
C VAL A 250 -4.04 -9.99 9.83
N LYS A 251 -4.53 -8.76 10.07
CA LYS A 251 -3.93 -7.54 9.51
C LYS A 251 -2.58 -7.19 10.15
N LEU A 252 -2.40 -7.47 11.43
CA LEU A 252 -1.11 -7.35 12.11
C LEU A 252 -0.10 -8.38 11.58
N PHE A 253 -0.57 -9.59 11.28
CA PHE A 253 0.23 -10.61 10.63
C PHE A 253 0.68 -10.19 9.23
N ASP A 254 -0.18 -9.57 8.39
CA ASP A 254 0.23 -8.98 7.09
C ASP A 254 1.36 -7.97 7.23
N LEU A 255 1.26 -7.08 8.21
CA LEU A 255 2.31 -6.10 8.50
C LEU A 255 3.64 -6.77 8.84
N PHE A 256 3.63 -7.69 9.81
CA PHE A 256 4.85 -8.33 10.32
C PHE A 256 5.47 -9.23 9.26
N PHE A 257 4.63 -9.99 8.55
CA PHE A 257 5.04 -10.82 7.44
C PHE A 257 5.76 -10.01 6.36
N GLY A 258 5.23 -8.84 5.96
CA GLY A 258 5.95 -8.01 5.00
C GLY A 258 7.22 -7.36 5.55
N ILE A 259 7.30 -7.06 6.85
CA ILE A 259 8.57 -6.62 7.46
C ILE A 259 9.64 -7.72 7.35
N HIS A 260 9.28 -8.98 7.60
CA HIS A 260 10.18 -10.13 7.40
C HIS A 260 10.58 -10.34 5.93
N GLN A 261 9.78 -9.85 4.98
CA GLN A 261 10.14 -9.79 3.56
C GLN A 261 11.01 -8.59 3.18
N GLY A 262 11.39 -7.75 4.15
CA GLY A 262 12.17 -6.53 3.92
C GLY A 262 11.33 -5.35 3.40
N LEU A 263 10.00 -5.41 3.48
CA LEU A 263 9.15 -4.31 3.04
C LEU A 263 9.14 -3.18 4.09
N PRO A 264 9.41 -1.93 3.70
CA PRO A 264 9.33 -0.80 4.61
C PRO A 264 7.88 -0.49 4.97
N LEU A 265 7.66 0.04 6.18
CA LEU A 265 6.33 0.44 6.66
C LEU A 265 5.62 1.42 5.71
N THR A 266 6.39 2.24 4.99
CA THR A 266 5.87 3.12 3.94
C THR A 266 4.94 2.39 2.98
N VAL A 267 5.27 1.17 2.53
CA VAL A 267 4.45 0.40 1.56
C VAL A 267 3.02 0.20 2.08
N PHE A 268 2.87 -0.11 3.36
CA PHE A 268 1.58 -0.29 4.03
C PHE A 268 0.82 1.02 4.22
N ASN A 269 1.56 2.12 4.35
CA ASN A 269 1.03 3.45 4.64
C ASN A 269 0.76 4.31 3.40
N LEU A 270 1.21 3.92 2.19
CA LEU A 270 1.12 4.77 0.99
C LEU A 270 -0.30 5.23 0.63
N LYS A 271 -1.34 4.48 1.01
CA LYS A 271 -2.73 4.89 0.83
C LYS A 271 -3.23 5.92 1.86
N TRP A 272 -2.52 6.06 2.99
CA TRP A 272 -3.03 6.66 4.22
C TRP A 272 -2.12 7.75 4.81
N GLN A 273 -1.00 8.07 4.15
CA GLN A 273 0.06 8.99 4.62
C GLN A 273 -0.42 10.39 5.06
N LYS A 274 -1.66 10.79 4.77
CA LYS A 274 -2.20 12.12 5.12
C LYS A 274 -3.11 12.14 6.35
N SER A 275 -3.29 11.00 7.01
CA SER A 275 -4.18 10.88 8.17
C SER A 275 -3.52 11.48 9.41
N VAL A 276 -4.25 12.28 10.17
CA VAL A 276 -3.81 12.73 11.51
C VAL A 276 -3.69 11.49 12.40
N VAL A 277 -2.56 11.31 13.06
CA VAL A 277 -2.32 10.19 13.98
C VAL A 277 -2.27 10.78 15.39
N SER A 278 -3.07 10.22 16.29
CA SER A 278 -3.10 10.70 17.67
C SER A 278 -1.93 10.21 18.50
N GLU A 279 -1.64 10.94 19.57
CA GLU A 279 -0.51 10.69 20.47
C GLU A 279 -0.56 9.28 21.09
N ASN A 280 -1.75 8.74 21.33
CA ASN A 280 -1.94 7.37 21.81
C ASN A 280 -1.26 6.33 20.91
N TYR A 281 -1.37 6.47 19.57
CA TYR A 281 -0.71 5.57 18.63
C TYR A 281 0.81 5.72 18.61
N TYR A 282 1.33 6.92 18.89
CA TYR A 282 2.77 7.15 19.04
C TYR A 282 3.30 6.48 20.31
N HIS A 283 2.60 6.61 21.44
CA HIS A 283 2.98 5.92 22.68
C HIS A 283 2.99 4.42 22.50
N LEU A 284 1.91 3.87 21.93
CA LEU A 284 1.79 2.44 21.65
C LEU A 284 2.90 1.94 20.71
N SER A 285 3.25 2.73 19.70
CA SER A 285 4.32 2.37 18.75
C SER A 285 5.71 2.39 19.39
N LYS A 286 5.99 3.32 20.31
CA LYS A 286 7.23 3.30 21.10
C LYS A 286 7.31 2.04 21.96
N GLU A 287 6.20 1.64 22.56
CA GLU A 287 6.13 0.44 23.40
C GLU A 287 6.31 -0.85 22.58
N LEU A 288 5.63 -0.95 21.43
CA LEU A 288 5.83 -2.04 20.48
C LEU A 288 7.30 -2.17 20.08
N LYS A 289 7.95 -1.06 19.70
CA LYS A 289 9.38 -1.06 19.36
C LYS A 289 10.27 -1.49 20.53
N ARG A 290 9.94 -1.08 21.76
CA ARG A 290 10.70 -1.44 22.95
C ARG A 290 10.68 -2.95 23.22
N GLN A 291 9.55 -3.60 22.96
CA GLN A 291 9.35 -5.02 23.27
C GLN A 291 9.61 -5.98 22.10
N LEU A 292 9.62 -5.50 20.86
CA LEU A 292 9.72 -6.33 19.65
C LEU A 292 10.95 -5.93 18.81
N PRO A 293 12.05 -6.71 18.87
CA PRO A 293 13.28 -6.39 18.16
C PRO A 293 13.13 -6.22 16.64
N LEU A 294 12.19 -6.93 16.01
CA LEU A 294 11.95 -6.83 14.56
C LEU A 294 11.54 -5.40 14.12
N LEU A 295 10.98 -4.60 15.03
CA LEU A 295 10.51 -3.23 14.76
C LEU A 295 11.61 -2.19 14.98
N ASN A 296 12.83 -2.57 15.37
CA ASN A 296 13.90 -1.62 15.72
C ASN A 296 14.21 -0.62 14.60
N ASN A 297 14.19 -1.09 13.35
CA ASN A 297 14.47 -0.27 12.16
C ASN A 297 13.23 0.49 11.63
N CYS A 298 12.05 0.26 12.20
CA CYS A 298 10.83 0.93 11.79
C CYS A 298 10.75 2.34 12.39
N ARG A 299 10.36 3.35 11.63
CA ARG A 299 10.11 4.67 12.23
C ARG A 299 8.84 4.66 13.08
N VAL A 300 8.86 5.36 14.22
CA VAL A 300 7.73 5.39 15.17
C VAL A 300 6.48 6.01 14.53
N ASP A 301 6.64 7.06 13.74
CA ASP A 301 5.53 7.73 13.05
C ASP A 301 4.87 6.84 11.99
N GLU A 302 5.67 6.08 11.24
CA GLU A 302 5.15 5.13 10.26
C GLU A 302 4.47 3.93 10.94
N LEU A 303 5.01 3.45 12.07
CA LEU A 303 4.40 2.37 12.84
C LEU A 303 3.07 2.81 13.44
N ALA A 304 3.00 4.03 13.97
CA ALA A 304 1.78 4.59 14.55
C ALA A 304 0.67 4.71 13.50
N LEU A 305 1.01 5.17 12.29
CA LEU A 305 0.07 5.20 11.18
C LEU A 305 -0.39 3.79 10.76
N ALA A 306 0.53 2.83 10.68
CA ALA A 306 0.19 1.45 10.32
C ALA A 306 -0.76 0.82 11.34
N VAL A 307 -0.47 0.97 12.64
CA VAL A 307 -1.31 0.46 13.73
C VAL A 307 -2.69 1.13 13.71
N LYS A 308 -2.76 2.46 13.54
CA LYS A 308 -4.03 3.18 13.37
C LYS A 308 -4.86 2.58 12.23
N ASN A 309 -4.23 2.36 11.07
CA ASN A 309 -4.94 1.86 9.88
C ASN A 309 -5.44 0.43 10.08
N ILE A 310 -4.63 -0.43 10.71
CA ILE A 310 -5.03 -1.80 11.04
C ILE A 310 -6.26 -1.78 11.95
N LEU A 311 -6.27 -0.93 12.98
CA LEU A 311 -7.39 -0.80 13.90
C LEU A 311 -8.63 -0.23 13.25
N PHE A 312 -8.49 0.80 12.44
CA PHE A 312 -9.58 1.39 11.67
C PHE A 312 -10.24 0.36 10.74
N VAL A 313 -9.45 -0.36 9.96
CA VAL A 313 -9.97 -1.38 9.03
C VAL A 313 -10.64 -2.53 9.79
N SER A 314 -10.05 -2.96 10.90
CA SER A 314 -10.61 -4.04 11.73
C SER A 314 -11.96 -3.62 12.33
N HIS A 315 -12.05 -2.39 12.84
CA HIS A 315 -13.28 -1.80 13.37
C HIS A 315 -14.36 -1.70 12.30
N TYR A 316 -14.03 -1.14 11.14
CA TYR A 316 -14.97 -1.02 10.04
C TYR A 316 -15.50 -2.39 9.61
N THR A 317 -14.62 -3.39 9.51
CA THR A 317 -15.00 -4.76 9.11
C THR A 317 -15.95 -5.39 10.14
N ALA A 318 -15.65 -5.23 11.43
CA ALA A 318 -16.49 -5.71 12.51
C ALA A 318 -17.86 -5.02 12.52
N LEU A 319 -17.94 -3.72 12.22
CA LEU A 319 -19.20 -2.99 12.09
C LEU A 319 -20.04 -3.46 10.91
N THR A 320 -19.43 -3.63 9.74
CA THR A 320 -20.16 -4.08 8.53
C THR A 320 -20.65 -5.52 8.63
N THR A 321 -20.06 -6.31 9.51
CA THR A 321 -20.42 -7.72 9.76
C THR A 321 -21.21 -7.89 11.06
N ALA A 322 -21.48 -6.81 11.79
CA ALA A 322 -22.23 -6.86 13.05
C ALA A 322 -23.71 -7.21 12.76
N PRO A 323 -24.26 -8.23 13.42
CA PRO A 323 -25.59 -8.74 13.09
C PRO A 323 -26.74 -7.86 13.60
N ASN A 324 -26.48 -6.93 14.54
CA ASN A 324 -27.54 -6.08 15.11
C ASN A 324 -27.05 -4.69 15.58
N LEU A 325 -28.02 -3.80 15.84
CA LEU A 325 -27.78 -2.41 16.23
C LEU A 325 -27.05 -2.30 17.58
N GLU A 326 -27.35 -3.17 18.54
CA GLU A 326 -26.74 -3.17 19.88
C GLU A 326 -25.24 -3.46 19.83
N SER A 327 -24.83 -4.49 19.07
CA SER A 327 -23.42 -4.79 18.83
C SER A 327 -22.71 -3.67 18.06
N SER A 328 -23.41 -3.02 17.12
CA SER A 328 -22.87 -1.89 16.35
C SER A 328 -22.62 -0.65 17.23
N LEU A 329 -23.55 -0.32 18.12
CA LEU A 329 -23.42 0.80 19.07
C LEU A 329 -22.31 0.56 20.08
N LEU A 330 -22.21 -0.66 20.63
CA LEU A 330 -21.12 -1.06 21.54
C LEU A 330 -19.73 -0.98 20.89
N ILE A 331 -19.64 -1.29 19.59
CA ILE A 331 -18.41 -1.17 18.79
C ILE A 331 -18.09 0.31 18.52
N GLN A 332 -19.08 1.17 18.28
CA GLN A 332 -18.87 2.60 18.03
C GLN A 332 -18.44 3.37 19.30
N GLU A 333 -19.15 3.22 20.42
CA GLU A 333 -18.90 3.94 21.67
C GLU A 333 -17.49 3.71 22.23
N LYS A 334 -16.95 2.49 22.08
CA LYS A 334 -15.61 2.14 22.61
C LYS A 334 -14.47 2.50 21.69
N PHE A 335 -14.73 2.65 20.40
CA PHE A 335 -13.73 3.08 19.42
C PHE A 335 -13.74 4.60 19.20
N GLN A 336 -14.74 5.33 19.73
CA GLN A 336 -14.79 6.80 19.68
C GLN A 336 -13.45 7.46 20.05
N PRO A 337 -12.76 7.10 21.15
CA PRO A 337 -11.48 7.70 21.52
C PRO A 337 -10.34 7.45 20.52
N PHE A 338 -10.48 6.43 19.67
CA PHE A 338 -9.46 5.95 18.72
C PHE A 338 -9.76 6.35 17.26
N LEU A 339 -11.02 6.69 16.97
CA LEU A 339 -11.50 7.18 15.68
C LEU A 339 -11.59 8.72 15.63
N LEU A 340 -11.95 9.36 16.74
CA LEU A 340 -12.16 10.81 16.86
C LEU A 340 -10.95 11.57 17.40
N SER A 341 -9.79 10.93 17.47
CA SER A 341 -8.59 11.62 17.92
C SER A 341 -8.07 12.54 16.80
N ASP A 342 -8.66 13.74 16.82
CA ASP A 342 -8.58 15.00 16.05
C ASP A 342 -8.96 15.03 14.56
#